data_AF-A0A0K6FZQ6-F1
#
_entry.id   AF-A0A0K6FZQ6-F1
#
_cell.length_a   1.000
_cell.length_b   1.000
_cell.length_c   1.000
_cell.angle_alpha   90.00
_cell.angle_beta   90.00
_cell.angle_gamma   90.00
#
_symmetry.space_group_name_H-M   'P 1'
#
loop_
_entity.id
_entity.type
_entity.pdbx_description
1 polymer ?
#
loop_
_entity_poly.entity_id
_entity_poly.type
_entity_poly.pdbx_seq_one_letter_code
_entity_poly.pdbx_strand_id
1 'polypeptide(L)'
;MSFSYNPIDSKDMMNRDTSLLEQARCEMRKAMEERAVINNHIAFARSQNRLARDDNARLLPLRLRDGTMPYDVFPHTFSAFKDLKVEDDLECLMALYKLTTDENISWDVEEKRKLVADHISVRLPK
;
A
#
# COMPACT_ATOMS: atom_id res chain seq x y z
N MET A 1 59.80 -17.59 9.32
CA MET A 1 58.56 -17.06 8.71
C MET A 1 58.06 -15.94 9.60
N SER A 2 58.22 -14.69 9.17
CA SER A 2 57.82 -13.51 9.95
C SER A 2 56.45 -13.06 9.46
N PHE A 3 55.42 -13.19 10.29
CA PHE A 3 54.09 -12.66 9.97
C PHE A 3 54.08 -11.15 10.22
N SER A 4 53.98 -10.35 9.15
CA SER A 4 53.75 -8.92 9.24
C SER A 4 52.29 -8.67 9.63
N TYR A 5 52.06 -8.27 10.88
CA TYR A 5 50.77 -7.74 11.30
C TYR A 5 50.68 -6.30 10.81
N ASN A 6 49.86 -6.03 9.79
CA ASN A 6 49.55 -4.68 9.38
C ASN A 6 48.40 -4.17 10.27
N PRO A 7 48.64 -3.23 11.20
CA PRO A 7 47.55 -2.61 11.94
C PRO A 7 46.71 -1.81 10.95
N ILE A 8 45.43 -2.19 10.79
CA ILE A 8 44.46 -1.37 10.09
C ILE A 8 44.35 -0.07 10.87
N ASP A 9 44.68 1.06 10.22
CA ASP A 9 44.74 2.36 10.86
C ASP A 9 43.37 2.73 11.44
N SER A 10 43.31 3.03 12.74
CA SER A 10 42.06 3.25 13.47
C SER A 10 41.21 4.39 12.88
N LYS A 11 41.85 5.32 12.16
CA LYS A 11 41.18 6.38 11.39
C LYS A 11 40.40 5.85 10.18
N ASP A 12 40.89 4.82 9.50
CA ASP A 12 40.21 4.19 8.37
C ASP A 12 38.99 3.39 8.82
N MET A 13 39.03 2.80 10.02
CA MET A 13 37.86 2.15 10.61
C MET A 13 36.78 3.17 11.00
N MET A 14 37.15 4.25 11.70
CA MET A 14 36.18 5.28 12.09
C MET A 14 35.53 5.98 10.89
N ASN A 15 36.26 6.21 9.79
CA ASN A 15 35.71 6.79 8.56
C ASN A 15 34.77 5.84 7.80
N ARG A 16 34.99 4.52 7.88
CA ARG A 16 34.06 3.53 7.28
C ARG A 16 32.78 3.41 8.09
N ASP A 17 32.88 3.42 9.41
CA ASP A 17 31.72 3.33 10.32
C ASP A 17 30.81 4.57 10.19
N THR A 18 31.39 5.76 10.03
CA THR A 18 30.61 6.98 9.77
C THR A 18 29.95 6.94 8.40
N SER A 19 30.66 6.48 7.36
CA SER A 19 30.10 6.33 6.00
C SER A 19 28.93 5.32 5.96
N LEU A 20 29.03 4.21 6.68
CA LEU A 20 27.94 3.22 6.77
C LEU A 20 26.71 3.79 7.50
N LEU A 21 26.93 4.55 8.58
CA LEU A 21 25.85 5.20 9.31
C LEU A 21 25.16 6.28 8.46
N GLU A 22 25.91 7.06 7.68
CA GLU A 22 25.37 8.05 6.76
C GLU A 22 24.58 7.40 5.63
N GLN A 23 25.07 6.30 5.07
CA GLN A 23 24.34 5.53 4.06
C GLN A 23 23.03 4.98 4.62
N ALA A 24 23.05 4.35 5.80
CA ALA A 24 21.84 3.84 6.46
C ALA A 24 20.83 4.96 6.75
N ARG A 25 21.29 6.16 7.14
CA ARG A 25 20.43 7.34 7.33
C ARG A 25 19.83 7.82 6.01
N CYS A 26 20.59 7.82 4.92
CA CYS A 26 20.10 8.20 3.61
C CYS A 26 19.01 7.23 3.13
N GLU A 27 19.26 5.93 3.25
CA GLU A 27 18.28 4.88 2.90
C GLU A 27 17.01 4.98 3.74
N MET A 28 17.15 5.21 5.06
CA MET A 28 16.02 5.39 5.96
C MET A 28 15.17 6.61 5.60
N ARG A 29 15.80 7.75 5.26
CA ARG A 29 15.08 8.95 4.80
C ARG A 29 14.32 8.68 3.51
N LYS A 30 14.97 8.05 2.53
CA LYS A 30 14.34 7.70 1.26
C LYS A 30 13.13 6.79 1.47
N ALA A 31 13.26 5.77 2.32
CA ALA A 31 12.14 4.88 2.66
C ALA A 31 10.99 5.62 3.37
N MET A 32 11.29 6.60 4.22
CA MET A 32 10.26 7.45 4.84
C MET A 32 9.56 8.35 3.83
N GLU A 33 10.30 8.99 2.93
CA GLU A 33 9.76 9.85 1.87
C GLU A 33 8.85 9.06 0.93
N GLU A 34 9.29 7.88 0.49
CA GLU A 34 8.48 6.98 -0.35
C GLU A 34 7.18 6.57 0.34
N ARG A 35 7.23 6.22 1.63
CA ARG A 35 6.03 5.92 2.43
C ARG A 35 5.12 7.13 2.57
N ALA A 36 5.67 8.33 2.75
CA ALA A 36 4.89 9.56 2.83
C ALA A 36 4.14 9.83 1.52
N VAL A 37 4.80 9.64 0.37
CA VAL A 37 4.17 9.77 -0.95
C VAL A 37 3.02 8.78 -1.13
N ILE A 38 3.22 7.51 -0.76
CA ILE A 38 2.18 6.48 -0.83
C ILE A 38 0.99 6.86 0.06
N ASN A 39 1.24 7.25 1.30
CA ASN A 39 0.17 7.63 2.24
C ASN A 39 -0.61 8.87 1.78
N ASN A 40 0.08 9.88 1.22
CA ASN A 40 -0.56 11.07 0.66
C ASN A 40 -1.48 10.69 -0.50
N HIS A 41 -1.03 9.80 -1.38
CA HIS A 41 -1.86 9.31 -2.48
C HIS A 41 -3.09 8.55 -1.97
N ILE A 42 -2.92 7.65 -1.00
CA ILE A 42 -4.02 6.91 -0.37
C ILE A 42 -5.03 7.90 0.25
N ALA A 43 -4.56 8.89 1.01
CA ALA A 43 -5.43 9.89 1.63
C ALA A 43 -6.21 10.69 0.58
N PHE A 44 -5.56 11.09 -0.51
CA PHE A 44 -6.19 11.80 -1.62
C PHE A 44 -7.27 10.95 -2.29
N ALA A 45 -6.94 9.72 -2.68
CA ALA A 45 -7.88 8.79 -3.32
C ALA A 45 -9.09 8.48 -2.43
N ARG A 46 -8.88 8.20 -1.13
CA ARG A 46 -10.00 8.01 -0.17
C ARG A 46 -10.89 9.25 -0.08
N SER A 47 -10.30 10.44 -0.13
CA SER A 47 -11.05 11.70 -0.09
C SER A 47 -11.91 11.90 -1.33
N GLN A 48 -11.37 11.59 -2.52
CA GLN A 48 -12.13 11.65 -3.79
C GLN A 48 -13.24 10.58 -3.84
N ASN A 49 -12.92 9.34 -3.46
CA ASN A 49 -13.88 8.24 -3.44
C ASN A 49 -15.05 8.51 -2.48
N ARG A 50 -14.82 9.21 -1.37
CA ARG A 50 -15.87 9.63 -0.44
C ARG A 50 -16.86 10.61 -1.05
N LEU A 51 -16.45 11.36 -2.06
CA LEU A 51 -17.29 12.32 -2.78
C LEU A 51 -18.07 11.68 -3.92
N ALA A 52 -17.76 10.44 -4.30
CA ALA A 52 -18.52 9.70 -5.30
C ALA A 52 -19.94 9.42 -4.79
N ARG A 53 -20.93 10.02 -5.45
CA ARG A 53 -22.37 9.86 -5.12
C ARG A 53 -23.19 9.33 -6.28
N ASP A 54 -22.76 9.61 -7.50
CA ASP A 54 -23.45 9.22 -8.72
C ASP A 54 -22.85 7.94 -9.29
N ASP A 55 -23.65 7.18 -10.02
CA ASP A 55 -23.25 5.91 -10.61
C ASP A 55 -22.08 6.05 -11.60
N ASN A 56 -21.98 7.21 -12.26
CA ASN A 56 -20.89 7.54 -13.18
C ASN A 56 -19.69 8.18 -12.48
N ALA A 57 -19.73 8.37 -11.16
CA ALA A 57 -18.60 8.95 -10.44
C ALA A 57 -17.38 8.04 -10.55
N ARG A 58 -16.25 8.63 -10.95
CA ARG A 58 -15.00 7.92 -11.08
C ARG A 58 -14.44 7.58 -9.70
N LEU A 59 -14.01 6.35 -9.53
CA LEU A 59 -13.28 5.91 -8.35
C LEU A 59 -11.78 5.89 -8.64
N LEU A 60 -11.01 6.26 -7.63
CA LEU A 60 -9.55 6.22 -7.66
C LEU A 60 -9.04 4.99 -6.89
N PRO A 61 -8.17 4.17 -7.48
CA PRO A 61 -7.56 3.06 -6.76
C PRO A 61 -6.63 3.58 -5.67
N LEU A 62 -6.51 2.79 -4.60
CA LEU A 62 -5.51 3.03 -3.56
C LEU A 62 -4.20 2.36 -3.96
N ARG A 63 -3.08 3.03 -3.69
CA ARG A 63 -1.77 2.40 -3.83
C ARG A 63 -1.65 1.24 -2.86
N LEU A 64 -1.07 0.14 -3.32
CA LEU A 64 -0.70 -0.98 -2.47
C LEU A 64 0.49 -0.59 -1.57
N ARG A 65 0.81 -1.43 -0.58
CA ARG A 65 1.92 -1.18 0.37
C ARG A 65 3.29 -1.09 -0.31
N ASP A 66 3.45 -1.75 -1.46
CA ASP A 66 4.65 -1.68 -2.30
C ASP A 66 4.66 -0.46 -3.24
N GLY A 67 3.62 0.39 -3.21
CA GLY A 67 3.48 1.59 -4.02
C GLY A 67 2.86 1.37 -5.40
N THR A 68 2.57 0.13 -5.79
CA THR A 68 1.93 -0.21 -7.07
C THR A 68 0.46 0.22 -7.11
N MET A 69 -0.09 0.37 -8.32
CA MET A 69 -1.49 0.76 -8.55
C MET A 69 -2.27 -0.39 -9.19
N PRO A 70 -3.38 -0.87 -8.58
CA PRO A 70 -4.14 -2.01 -9.07
C PRO A 70 -5.15 -1.63 -10.17
N TYR A 71 -4.74 -0.89 -11.20
CA TYR A 71 -5.69 -0.36 -12.20
C TYR A 71 -6.49 -1.43 -12.94
N ASP A 72 -5.87 -2.56 -13.26
CA ASP A 72 -6.50 -3.59 -14.10
C ASP A 72 -7.67 -4.31 -13.42
N VAL A 73 -7.64 -4.38 -12.09
CA VAL A 73 -8.64 -5.09 -11.27
C VAL A 73 -9.62 -4.10 -10.61
N PHE A 74 -9.24 -2.83 -10.47
CA PHE A 74 -10.03 -1.88 -9.71
C PHE A 74 -11.22 -1.32 -10.50
N PRO A 75 -12.44 -1.28 -9.94
CA PRO A 75 -13.60 -0.72 -10.61
C PRO A 75 -13.45 0.79 -10.82
N HIS A 76 -13.61 1.24 -12.05
CA HIS A 76 -13.34 2.63 -12.42
C HIS A 76 -14.49 3.58 -12.08
N THR A 77 -15.68 3.05 -11.83
CA THR A 77 -16.90 3.83 -11.53
C THR A 77 -17.63 3.27 -10.33
N PHE A 78 -18.45 4.11 -9.70
CA PHE A 78 -19.27 3.71 -8.57
C PHE A 78 -20.30 2.64 -8.95
N SER A 79 -20.90 2.71 -10.14
CA SER A 79 -21.75 1.63 -10.66
C SER A 79 -20.99 0.31 -10.80
N ALA A 80 -19.82 0.32 -11.41
CA ALA A 80 -18.99 -0.87 -11.57
C ALA A 80 -18.64 -1.49 -10.21
N PHE A 81 -18.37 -0.66 -9.19
CA PHE A 81 -18.14 -1.15 -7.83
C PHE A 81 -19.38 -1.81 -7.21
N LYS A 82 -20.58 -1.22 -7.38
CA LYS A 82 -21.84 -1.83 -6.90
C LYS A 82 -22.16 -3.14 -7.63
N ASP A 83 -21.82 -3.19 -8.91
CA ASP A 83 -22.09 -4.32 -9.80
C ASP A 83 -21.03 -5.43 -9.71
N LEU A 84 -20.03 -5.30 -8.83
CA LEU A 84 -19.16 -6.39 -8.40
C LEU A 84 -20.02 -7.47 -7.73
N LYS A 85 -20.58 -8.35 -8.56
CA LYS A 85 -21.42 -9.50 -8.18
C LYS A 85 -20.64 -10.81 -8.28
N VAL A 86 -19.51 -10.80 -8.98
CA VAL A 86 -18.61 -11.94 -9.06
C VAL A 86 -17.80 -11.96 -7.76
N GLU A 87 -17.99 -13.01 -6.99
CA GLU A 87 -17.28 -13.23 -5.73
C GLU A 87 -15.76 -13.16 -5.92
N ASP A 88 -15.26 -13.69 -7.03
CA ASP A 88 -13.84 -13.69 -7.42
C ASP A 88 -13.23 -12.27 -7.51
N ASP A 89 -13.96 -11.27 -8.02
CA ASP A 89 -13.43 -9.91 -8.17
C ASP A 89 -13.31 -9.20 -6.81
N LEU A 90 -14.30 -9.40 -5.94
CA LEU A 90 -14.27 -8.88 -4.56
C LEU A 90 -13.18 -9.57 -3.74
N GLU A 91 -13.04 -10.89 -3.88
CA GLU A 91 -11.96 -11.66 -3.25
C GLU A 91 -10.59 -11.21 -3.74
N CYS A 92 -10.43 -10.96 -5.04
CA CYS A 92 -9.20 -10.43 -5.61
C CYS A 92 -8.85 -9.06 -5.00
N LEU A 93 -9.82 -8.15 -4.90
CA LEU A 93 -9.61 -6.84 -4.27
C LEU A 93 -9.28 -6.97 -2.77
N MET A 94 -9.96 -7.85 -2.05
CA MET A 94 -9.67 -8.11 -0.63
C MET A 94 -8.26 -8.68 -0.43
N ALA A 95 -7.83 -9.60 -1.29
CA ALA A 95 -6.48 -10.16 -1.27
C ALA A 95 -5.43 -9.10 -1.60
N LEU A 96 -5.65 -8.29 -2.64
CA LEU A 96 -4.76 -7.19 -3.05
C LEU A 96 -4.55 -6.19 -1.91
N TYR A 97 -5.63 -5.77 -1.26
CA TYR A 97 -5.57 -4.81 -0.15
C TYR A 97 -5.26 -5.45 1.21
N LYS A 98 -5.09 -6.78 1.27
CA LYS A 98 -4.82 -7.56 2.49
C LYS A 98 -5.86 -7.28 3.58
N LEU A 99 -7.14 -7.32 3.21
CA LEU A 99 -8.28 -7.08 4.09
C LEU A 99 -8.71 -8.32 4.89
N THR A 100 -8.23 -9.49 4.52
CA THR A 100 -8.48 -10.75 5.24
C THR A 100 -7.40 -11.00 6.29
N THR A 101 -7.82 -11.32 7.51
CA THR A 101 -6.94 -11.69 8.62
C THR A 101 -7.14 -13.12 9.13
N ASP A 102 -8.24 -13.79 8.76
CA ASP A 102 -8.55 -15.16 9.18
C ASP A 102 -9.09 -15.99 8.01
N GLU A 103 -8.42 -17.11 7.71
CA GLU A 103 -8.77 -18.03 6.61
C GLU A 103 -10.09 -18.80 6.85
N ASN A 104 -10.66 -18.70 8.06
CA ASN A 104 -11.86 -19.44 8.46
C ASN A 104 -13.16 -18.63 8.46
N ILE A 105 -13.13 -17.34 8.11
CA ILE A 105 -14.35 -16.53 8.05
C ILE A 105 -14.86 -16.53 6.61
N SER A 106 -15.99 -17.20 6.39
CA SER A 106 -16.76 -17.07 5.16
C SER A 106 -17.65 -15.83 5.26
N TRP A 107 -17.21 -14.74 4.64
CA TRP A 107 -17.98 -13.49 4.55
C TRP A 107 -18.98 -13.60 3.41
N ASP A 108 -20.19 -13.08 3.60
CA ASP A 108 -21.12 -12.96 2.46
C ASP A 108 -20.63 -11.87 1.47
N VAL A 109 -21.16 -11.90 0.24
CA VAL A 109 -20.75 -10.95 -0.83
C VAL A 109 -20.99 -9.48 -0.43
N GLU A 110 -22.02 -9.19 0.37
CA GLU A 110 -22.36 -7.84 0.80
C GLU A 110 -21.43 -7.34 1.90
N GLU A 111 -21.01 -8.21 2.82
CA GLU A 111 -20.01 -7.90 3.83
C GLU A 111 -18.62 -7.72 3.21
N LYS A 112 -18.22 -8.58 2.26
CA LYS A 112 -17.01 -8.40 1.45
C LYS A 112 -17.02 -7.02 0.77
N ARG A 113 -18.15 -6.66 0.15
CA ARG A 113 -18.34 -5.35 -0.49
C ARG A 113 -18.23 -4.20 0.50
N LYS A 114 -18.83 -4.31 1.69
CA LYS A 114 -18.72 -3.30 2.76
C LYS A 114 -17.28 -3.12 3.23
N LEU A 115 -16.53 -4.20 3.45
CA LEU A 115 -15.12 -4.13 3.83
C LEU A 115 -14.28 -3.39 2.78
N VAL A 116 -14.45 -3.76 1.51
CA VAL A 116 -13.72 -3.08 0.43
C VAL A 116 -14.16 -1.61 0.37
N ALA A 117 -15.46 -1.32 0.43
CA ALA A 117 -16.02 0.04 0.40
C ALA A 117 -15.44 0.92 1.52
N ASP A 118 -15.37 0.42 2.75
CA ASP A 118 -14.81 1.13 3.89
C ASP A 118 -13.31 1.39 3.71
N HIS A 119 -12.58 0.39 3.21
CA HIS A 119 -11.16 0.53 2.89
C HIS A 119 -10.93 1.66 1.88
N ILE A 120 -11.67 1.66 0.77
CA ILE A 120 -11.55 2.65 -0.30
C ILE A 120 -12.30 3.96 -0.03
N SER A 121 -13.03 4.03 1.09
CA SER A 121 -13.84 5.16 1.55
C SER A 121 -15.01 5.56 0.64
N VAL A 122 -15.64 4.57 0.02
CA VAL A 122 -16.87 4.73 -0.74
C VAL A 122 -18.09 4.55 0.18
N ARG A 123 -19.13 5.37 0.01
CA ARG A 123 -20.38 5.24 0.77
C ARG A 123 -21.39 4.41 -0.02
N LEU A 124 -21.68 3.21 0.46
CA LEU A 124 -22.77 2.40 -0.08
C LEU A 124 -24.13 3.02 0.32
N PRO A 125 -25.12 3.07 -0.59
CA PRO A 125 -26.48 3.41 -0.22
C PRO A 125 -27.02 2.38 0.78
N LYS A 126 -27.85 2.85 1.71
CA LYS A 126 -28.53 2.00 2.70
C LYS A 126 -29.62 1.15 2.07
#